data_AF-A0A968BR18-F1
#
_entry.id   AF-A0A968BR18-F1
#
_cell.length_a   1.000
_cell.length_b   1.000
_cell.length_c   1.000
_cell.angle_alpha   90.00
_cell.angle_beta   90.00
_cell.angle_gamma   90.00
#
_symmetry.space_group_name_H-M   'P 1'
#
loop_
_entity.id
_entity.type
_entity.pdbx_description
1 polymer ?
#
loop_
_entity_poly.entity_id
_entity_poly.type
_entity_poly.pdbx_seq_one_letter_code
_entity_poly.pdbx_strand_id
1 'polypeptide(L)'
;MIRLTVPPASDILDLRSTVRGRIWEGGGEMETQASVDPYWAAIIVWVVVNAVNLLQAAGFASRVYTGSQRINRILGYVMIALAIPAAVALVAFLRSGAGWLYWIGPMVYLAFIAVEIVVDYARPVEFRFPRRPEILAPYLLLFFGAILLMGLQMFNLNRGLWLI
;
A
#
# COMPACT_ATOMS: atom_id res chain seq x y z
N MET A 1 -42.85 29.39 -49.43
CA MET A 1 -43.96 29.49 -48.46
C MET A 1 -43.96 28.19 -47.65
N ILE A 2 -43.39 28.19 -46.42
CA ILE A 2 -43.24 26.98 -45.59
C ILE A 2 -44.33 27.02 -44.51
N ARG A 3 -45.26 26.06 -44.51
CA ARG A 3 -46.25 25.89 -43.44
C ARG A 3 -45.58 25.16 -42.27
N LEU A 4 -45.43 25.85 -41.15
CA LEU A 4 -45.11 25.23 -39.86
C LEU A 4 -46.40 24.62 -39.31
N THR A 5 -46.54 23.29 -39.43
CA THR A 5 -47.60 22.54 -38.76
C THR A 5 -47.18 22.34 -37.29
N VAL A 6 -47.88 23.02 -36.39
CA VAL A 6 -47.74 22.84 -34.95
C VAL A 6 -48.39 21.49 -34.58
N PRO A 7 -47.67 20.58 -33.88
CA PRO A 7 -48.22 19.29 -33.50
C PRO A 7 -49.38 19.44 -32.48
N PRO A 8 -50.37 18.53 -32.53
CA PRO A 8 -51.52 18.56 -31.62
C PRO A 8 -51.10 18.30 -30.17
N ALA A 9 -51.86 18.88 -29.22
CA ALA A 9 -51.54 18.85 -27.78
C ALA A 9 -51.48 17.43 -27.17
N SER A 10 -52.09 16.43 -27.82
CA SER A 10 -52.01 15.02 -27.42
C SER A 10 -50.59 14.48 -27.47
N ASP A 11 -49.78 14.90 -28.44
CA ASP A 11 -48.43 14.38 -28.67
C ASP A 11 -47.43 14.94 -27.65
N ILE A 12 -47.72 16.12 -27.10
CA ILE A 12 -46.91 16.77 -26.06
C ILE A 12 -47.04 16.03 -24.72
N LEU A 13 -48.21 15.46 -24.43
CA LEU A 13 -48.44 14.70 -23.19
C LEU A 13 -47.74 13.34 -23.21
N ASP A 14 -47.68 12.69 -24.36
CA ASP A 14 -47.01 11.38 -24.54
C ASP A 14 -45.47 11.48 -24.54
N LEU A 15 -44.93 12.59 -25.06
CA LEU A 15 -43.51 12.91 -24.92
C LEU A 15 -43.14 13.15 -23.44
N ARG A 16 -44.03 13.75 -22.64
CA ARG A 16 -43.78 13.98 -21.21
C ARG A 16 -43.84 12.70 -20.37
N SER A 17 -44.72 11.75 -20.68
CA SER A 17 -44.74 10.46 -19.98
C SER A 17 -43.51 9.61 -20.31
N THR A 18 -43.10 9.59 -21.59
CA THR A 18 -41.94 8.83 -22.06
C THR A 18 -40.60 9.37 -21.53
N VAL A 19 -40.43 10.70 -21.50
CA VAL A 19 -39.23 11.32 -20.92
C VAL A 19 -39.21 11.15 -19.40
N ARG A 20 -40.37 11.24 -18.73
CA ARG A 20 -40.44 11.05 -17.28
C ARG A 20 -40.13 9.60 -16.88
N GLY A 21 -40.65 8.59 -17.60
CA GLY A 21 -40.33 7.18 -17.34
C GLY A 21 -38.83 6.86 -17.47
N ARG A 22 -38.16 7.43 -18.48
CA ARG A 22 -36.73 7.22 -18.73
C ARG A 22 -35.82 7.89 -17.68
N ILE A 23 -36.31 8.87 -16.92
CA ILE A 23 -35.55 9.56 -15.87
C ILE A 23 -35.58 8.80 -14.53
N TRP A 24 -36.61 7.98 -14.27
CA TRP A 24 -36.72 7.26 -13.00
C TRP A 24 -36.03 5.88 -12.99
N GLU A 25 -35.80 5.26 -14.16
CA GLU A 25 -35.09 3.97 -14.25
C GLU A 25 -33.55 4.10 -14.24
N GLY A 26 -33.01 5.32 -14.40
CA GLY A 26 -31.56 5.56 -14.42
C GLY A 26 -30.92 5.92 -13.07
N GLY A 27 -31.69 5.94 -11.97
CA GLY A 27 -31.26 6.47 -10.67
C GLY A 27 -30.94 5.44 -9.59
N GLY A 28 -30.82 4.16 -9.94
CA GLY A 28 -30.81 3.05 -8.97
C GLY A 28 -29.46 2.39 -8.65
N GLU A 29 -28.37 2.68 -9.36
CA GLU A 29 -27.11 1.94 -9.18
C GLU A 29 -25.86 2.84 -9.21
N MET A 30 -25.95 4.02 -8.59
CA MET A 30 -24.74 4.61 -7.99
C MET A 30 -24.75 4.31 -6.50
N GLU A 31 -24.71 3.01 -6.16
CA GLU A 31 -23.88 2.61 -5.02
C GLU A 31 -22.48 3.07 -5.36
N THR A 32 -22.22 4.34 -5.02
CA THR A 32 -20.88 4.83 -4.84
C THR A 32 -20.36 3.97 -3.70
N GLN A 33 -19.70 2.86 -4.05
CA GLN A 33 -18.71 2.23 -3.23
C GLN A 33 -17.66 3.31 -2.95
N ALA A 34 -17.99 4.21 -2.03
CA ALA A 34 -17.03 4.85 -1.17
C ALA A 34 -16.49 3.70 -0.30
N SER A 35 -15.70 2.80 -0.92
CA SER A 35 -14.73 2.05 -0.15
C SER A 35 -13.88 3.15 0.49
N VAL A 36 -14.05 3.31 1.79
CA VAL A 36 -13.21 4.19 2.58
C VAL A 36 -11.85 3.52 2.59
N ASP A 37 -11.12 3.64 1.48
CA ASP A 37 -9.74 3.24 1.39
C ASP A 37 -9.01 4.14 2.39
N PRO A 38 -8.41 3.61 3.46
CA PRO A 38 -7.89 4.43 4.54
C PRO A 38 -6.64 5.16 4.04
N TYR A 39 -6.84 6.30 3.40
CA TYR A 39 -5.79 7.13 2.79
C TYR A 39 -4.68 7.47 3.80
N TRP A 40 -5.04 7.66 5.07
CA TRP A 40 -4.08 7.85 6.16
C TRP A 40 -3.20 6.61 6.41
N ALA A 41 -3.74 5.39 6.28
CA ALA A 41 -2.97 4.15 6.40
C ALA A 41 -2.02 3.99 5.20
N ALA A 42 -2.46 4.35 4.00
CA ALA A 42 -1.60 4.43 2.83
C ALA A 42 -0.42 5.40 3.03
N ILE A 43 -0.67 6.59 3.59
CA ILE A 43 0.40 7.53 3.98
C ILE A 43 1.36 6.90 5.00
N ILE A 44 0.85 6.21 6.01
CA ILE A 44 1.71 5.52 6.99
C ILE A 44 2.62 4.52 6.30
N VAL A 45 2.10 3.69 5.40
CA VAL A 45 2.96 2.73 4.70
C VAL A 45 3.95 3.42 3.79
N TRP A 46 3.56 4.49 3.10
CA TRP A 46 4.47 5.31 2.30
C TRP A 46 5.65 5.83 3.13
N VAL A 47 5.38 6.39 4.32
CA VAL A 47 6.42 6.84 5.26
C VAL A 47 7.30 5.68 5.70
N VAL A 48 6.71 4.54 6.05
CA VAL A 48 7.46 3.34 6.48
C VAL A 48 8.42 2.87 5.38
N VAL A 49 7.93 2.71 4.15
CA VAL A 49 8.76 2.25 3.01
C VAL A 49 9.93 3.20 2.78
N ASN A 50 9.67 4.50 2.77
CA ASN A 50 10.72 5.49 2.54
C ASN A 50 11.72 5.56 3.69
N ALA A 51 11.27 5.43 4.94
CA ALA A 51 12.16 5.31 6.08
C ALA A 51 13.04 4.06 5.97
N VAL A 52 12.48 2.90 5.60
CA VAL A 52 13.22 1.65 5.38
C VAL A 52 14.29 1.83 4.29
N ASN A 53 13.93 2.45 3.16
CA ASN A 53 14.87 2.72 2.06
C ASN A 53 16.02 3.63 2.50
N LEU A 54 15.73 4.69 3.25
CA LEU A 54 16.75 5.60 3.79
C LEU A 54 17.67 4.91 4.79
N LEU A 55 17.11 4.11 5.70
CA LEU A 55 17.88 3.32 6.67
C LEU A 55 18.79 2.31 5.97
N GLN A 56 18.33 1.70 4.88
CA GLN A 56 19.17 0.83 4.06
C GLN A 56 20.31 1.58 3.38
N ALA A 57 20.03 2.70 2.72
CA ALA A 57 21.05 3.53 2.09
C ALA A 57 22.11 3.96 3.12
N ALA A 58 21.67 4.39 4.32
CA ALA A 58 22.54 4.71 5.43
C ALA A 58 23.34 3.49 5.93
N GLY A 59 22.73 2.31 6.00
CA GLY A 59 23.39 1.06 6.40
C GLY A 59 24.45 0.61 5.40
N PHE A 60 24.18 0.70 4.10
CA PHE A 60 25.16 0.42 3.05
C PHE A 60 26.30 1.45 3.09
N ALA A 61 25.99 2.75 3.17
CA ALA A 61 27.00 3.80 3.29
C ALA A 61 27.88 3.59 4.54
N SER A 62 27.28 3.33 5.70
CA SER A 62 28.00 3.08 6.94
C SER A 62 28.95 1.88 6.84
N ARG A 63 28.55 0.81 6.14
CA ARG A 63 29.41 -0.36 5.94
C ARG A 63 30.60 -0.07 5.03
N VAL A 64 30.42 0.78 4.02
CA VAL A 64 31.49 1.21 3.12
C VAL A 64 32.49 2.13 3.85
N TYR A 65 32.01 3.06 4.68
CA TYR A 65 32.86 4.07 5.30
C TYR A 65 33.44 3.69 6.68
N THR A 66 32.68 3.03 7.54
CA THR A 66 33.05 2.88 8.96
C THR A 66 33.13 1.42 9.43
N GLY A 67 32.42 0.49 8.78
CA GLY A 67 32.38 -0.92 9.19
C GLY A 67 31.82 -1.17 10.61
N SER A 68 31.19 -0.17 11.23
CA SER A 68 30.83 -0.18 12.66
C SER A 68 29.57 -1.00 12.95
N GLN A 69 29.71 -2.02 13.80
CA GLN A 69 28.60 -2.86 14.28
C GLN A 69 27.54 -2.07 15.07
N ARG A 70 27.92 -0.93 15.67
CA ARG A 70 27.01 -0.09 16.45
C ARG A 70 25.92 0.53 15.57
N ILE A 71 26.30 0.98 14.37
CA ILE A 71 25.37 1.60 13.42
C ILE A 71 24.39 0.55 12.90
N ASN A 72 24.87 -0.63 12.53
CA ASN A 72 24.00 -1.76 12.13
C ASN A 72 22.97 -2.10 13.22
N ARG A 73 23.35 -2.06 14.50
CA ARG A 73 22.45 -2.36 15.61
C ARG A 73 21.38 -1.29 15.80
N ILE A 74 21.75 -0.01 15.69
CA ILE A 74 20.79 1.10 15.75
C ILE A 74 19.80 1.00 14.59
N LEU A 75 20.28 0.72 13.37
CA LEU A 75 19.42 0.55 12.20
C LEU A 75 18.39 -0.58 12.39
N GLY A 76 18.81 -1.72 12.93
CA GLY A 76 17.89 -2.82 13.27
C GLY A 76 16.82 -2.41 14.29
N TYR A 77 17.18 -1.67 15.34
CA TYR A 77 16.17 -1.17 16.30
C TYR A 77 15.18 -0.20 15.66
N VAL A 78 15.63 0.67 14.75
CA VAL A 78 14.72 1.59 14.04
C VAL A 78 13.80 0.80 13.10
N MET A 79 14.30 -0.22 12.40
CA MET A 79 13.48 -1.13 11.60
C MET A 79 12.40 -1.83 12.44
N ILE A 80 12.75 -2.33 13.62
CA ILE A 80 11.79 -2.94 14.54
C ILE A 80 10.75 -1.92 15.02
N ALA A 81 11.15 -0.67 15.32
CA ALA A 81 10.22 0.37 15.74
C ALA A 81 9.19 0.71 14.65
N LEU A 82 9.60 0.69 13.38
CA LEU A 82 8.72 0.90 12.22
C LEU A 82 7.67 -0.22 12.04
N ALA A 83 7.81 -1.37 12.71
CA ALA A 83 6.79 -2.41 12.73
C ALA A 83 5.48 -1.94 13.39
N ILE A 84 5.55 -1.01 14.36
CA ILE A 84 4.37 -0.48 15.04
C ILE A 84 3.45 0.26 14.05
N PRO A 85 3.91 1.31 13.34
CA PRO A 85 3.06 1.99 12.36
C PRO A 85 2.63 1.06 11.22
N ALA A 86 3.48 0.13 10.78
CA ALA A 86 3.10 -0.86 9.76
C ALA A 86 1.95 -1.79 10.23
N ALA A 87 1.97 -2.23 11.49
CA ALA A 87 0.90 -3.03 12.08
C ALA A 87 -0.41 -2.24 12.20
N VAL A 88 -0.33 -0.95 12.57
CA VAL A 88 -1.51 -0.07 12.60
C VAL A 88 -2.12 0.06 11.21
N ALA A 89 -1.30 0.28 10.18
CA ALA A 89 -1.76 0.36 8.80
C ALA A 89 -2.37 -0.97 8.32
N LEU A 90 -1.74 -2.11 8.65
CA LEU A 90 -2.26 -3.44 8.32
C LEU A 90 -3.66 -3.64 8.91
N VAL A 91 -3.84 -3.36 10.20
CA VAL A 91 -5.14 -3.50 10.87
C VAL A 91 -6.19 -2.57 10.23
N ALA A 92 -5.80 -1.37 9.82
CA ALA A 92 -6.70 -0.45 9.13
C ALA A 92 -7.19 -1.02 7.78
N PHE A 93 -6.28 -1.53 6.95
CA PHE A 93 -6.63 -2.14 5.66
C PHE A 93 -7.52 -3.38 5.80
N LEU A 94 -7.24 -4.23 6.80
CA LEU A 94 -8.07 -5.40 7.07
C LEU A 94 -9.47 -5.01 7.54
N ARG A 95 -9.60 -3.95 8.35
CA ARG A 95 -10.89 -3.46 8.83
C ARG A 95 -11.71 -2.75 7.74
N SER A 96 -11.06 -2.08 6.80
CA SER A 96 -11.74 -1.41 5.69
C SER A 96 -12.11 -2.37 4.55
N GLY A 97 -11.74 -3.65 4.62
CA GLY A 97 -11.93 -4.60 3.53
C GLY A 97 -11.11 -4.24 2.28
N ALA A 98 -9.97 -3.57 2.45
CA ALA A 98 -9.13 -3.16 1.34
C ALA A 98 -8.66 -4.37 0.53
N GLY A 99 -8.47 -4.16 -0.78
CA GLY A 99 -7.97 -5.20 -1.67
C GLY A 99 -6.64 -5.80 -1.20
N TRP A 100 -6.37 -7.04 -1.59
CA TRP A 100 -5.22 -7.80 -1.10
C TRP A 100 -3.86 -7.11 -1.27
N LEU A 101 -3.74 -6.28 -2.30
CA LEU A 101 -2.52 -5.51 -2.60
C LEU A 101 -2.13 -4.52 -1.49
N TYR A 102 -3.10 -4.01 -0.73
CA TYR A 102 -2.86 -3.00 0.32
C TYR A 102 -2.35 -3.63 1.61
N TRP A 103 -2.88 -4.78 2.02
CA TRP A 103 -2.49 -5.41 3.29
C TRP A 103 -1.30 -6.37 3.15
N ILE A 104 -1.04 -6.95 1.96
CA ILE A 104 0.04 -7.92 1.78
C ILE A 104 1.43 -7.32 2.03
N GLY A 105 1.66 -6.06 1.63
CA GLY A 105 2.94 -5.39 1.85
C GLY A 105 3.30 -5.26 3.34
N PRO A 106 2.46 -4.59 4.15
CA PRO A 106 2.67 -4.50 5.60
C PRO A 106 2.75 -5.86 6.28
N MET A 107 1.96 -6.85 5.84
CA MET A 107 2.01 -8.21 6.39
C MET A 107 3.38 -8.87 6.16
N VAL A 108 3.92 -8.80 4.93
CA VAL A 108 5.24 -9.35 4.60
C VAL A 108 6.34 -8.59 5.34
N TYR A 109 6.20 -7.28 5.53
CA TYR A 109 7.12 -6.50 6.35
C TYR A 109 7.13 -6.95 7.82
N LEU A 110 5.97 -7.20 8.44
CA LEU A 110 5.92 -7.73 9.80
C LEU A 110 6.53 -9.13 9.91
N ALA A 111 6.30 -9.98 8.91
CA ALA A 111 6.95 -11.30 8.83
C ALA A 111 8.48 -11.17 8.73
N PHE A 112 8.96 -10.23 7.92
CA PHE A 112 10.38 -9.88 7.85
C PHE A 112 10.94 -9.45 9.21
N ILE A 113 10.27 -8.54 9.93
CA ILE A 113 10.69 -8.10 11.26
C ILE A 113 10.70 -9.26 12.27
N ALA A 114 9.72 -10.16 12.21
CA ALA A 114 9.71 -11.35 13.05
C ALA A 114 10.94 -12.23 12.81
N VAL A 115 11.31 -12.46 11.53
CA VAL A 115 12.53 -13.18 11.17
C VAL A 115 13.77 -12.43 11.65
N GLU A 116 13.84 -11.11 11.46
CA GLU A 116 14.94 -10.26 11.96
C GLU A 116 15.12 -10.41 13.48
N ILE A 117 14.03 -10.35 14.26
CA ILE A 117 14.10 -10.52 15.72
C ILE A 117 14.61 -11.92 16.09
N VAL A 118 14.10 -12.97 15.43
CA VAL A 118 14.52 -14.34 15.71
C VAL A 118 16.01 -14.53 15.41
N VAL A 119 16.48 -13.98 14.30
CA VAL A 119 17.81 -14.23 13.75
C VAL A 119 18.88 -13.30 14.34
N ASP A 120 18.55 -12.06 14.71
CA ASP A 120 19.51 -11.10 15.27
C ASP A 120 19.48 -11.08 16.81
N TYR A 121 18.36 -11.43 17.46
CA TYR A 121 18.22 -11.35 18.93
C TYR A 121 17.98 -12.69 19.63
N ALA A 122 17.06 -13.52 19.13
CA ALA A 122 16.71 -14.78 19.82
C ALA A 122 17.77 -15.87 19.58
N ARG A 123 18.34 -15.91 18.37
CA ARG A 123 19.46 -16.77 18.00
C ARG A 123 20.44 -15.92 17.22
N PRO A 124 21.40 -15.22 17.88
CA PRO A 124 22.38 -14.39 17.21
C PRO A 124 23.30 -15.27 16.36
N VAL A 125 22.81 -15.68 15.19
CA VAL A 125 23.54 -16.48 14.22
C VAL A 125 24.37 -15.47 13.43
N GLU A 126 25.67 -15.69 13.34
CA GLU A 126 26.50 -14.92 12.41
C GLU A 126 26.30 -15.50 11.00
N PHE A 127 25.15 -15.22 10.38
CA PHE A 127 24.82 -15.68 9.01
C PHE A 127 25.49 -14.81 7.93
N ARG A 128 26.09 -13.69 8.33
CA ARG A 128 26.76 -12.72 7.44
C ARG A 128 28.23 -13.05 7.22
N PHE A 129 28.92 -13.63 8.21
CA PHE A 129 30.30 -14.10 8.14
C PHE A 129 30.52 -15.22 9.16
N PRO A 130 30.67 -16.50 8.76
CA PRO A 130 30.62 -17.04 7.39
C PRO A 130 29.21 -16.95 6.76
N ARG A 131 29.15 -16.79 5.42
CA ARG A 131 27.87 -16.64 4.68
C ARG A 131 27.04 -17.93 4.76
N ARG A 132 25.85 -17.84 5.37
CA ARG A 132 24.86 -18.93 5.40
C ARG A 132 23.70 -18.63 4.45
N PRO A 133 23.75 -19.09 3.19
CA PRO A 133 22.77 -18.73 2.16
C PRO A 133 21.35 -19.21 2.52
N GLU A 134 21.22 -20.30 3.27
CA GLU A 134 19.94 -20.87 3.73
C GLU A 134 19.11 -19.89 4.56
N ILE A 135 19.78 -18.97 5.29
CA ILE A 135 19.12 -17.96 6.12
C ILE A 135 19.10 -16.61 5.38
N LEU A 136 20.19 -16.31 4.66
CA LEU A 136 20.33 -15.04 3.95
C LEU A 136 19.32 -14.90 2.79
N ALA A 137 19.07 -15.97 2.02
CA ALA A 137 18.14 -15.95 0.91
C ALA A 137 16.70 -15.65 1.33
N PRO A 138 16.07 -16.37 2.29
CA PRO A 138 14.72 -16.04 2.73
C PRO A 138 14.65 -14.67 3.41
N TYR A 139 15.71 -14.25 4.11
CA TYR A 139 15.80 -12.91 4.69
C TYR A 139 15.72 -11.81 3.62
N LEU A 140 16.54 -11.91 2.57
CA LEU A 140 16.54 -10.95 1.47
C LEU A 140 15.25 -11.00 0.66
N LEU A 141 14.69 -12.19 0.46
CA LEU A 141 13.43 -12.35 -0.27
C LEU A 141 12.27 -11.66 0.48
N LEU A 142 12.15 -11.88 1.79
CA LEU A 142 11.15 -11.21 2.62
C LEU A 142 11.36 -9.70 2.62
N PHE A 143 12.62 -9.27 2.72
CA PHE A 143 12.97 -7.87 2.74
C PHE A 143 12.61 -7.14 1.43
N PHE A 144 13.13 -7.61 0.30
CA PHE A 144 12.84 -7.01 -1.01
C PHE A 144 11.38 -7.19 -1.41
N GLY A 145 10.79 -8.33 -1.07
CA GLY A 145 9.36 -8.59 -1.26
C GLY A 145 8.49 -7.59 -0.50
N ALA A 146 8.82 -7.29 0.76
CA ALA A 146 8.12 -6.29 1.55
C ALA A 146 8.18 -4.90 0.91
N ILE A 147 9.37 -4.43 0.52
CA ILE A 147 9.54 -3.12 -0.15
C ILE A 147 8.75 -3.07 -1.45
N LEU A 148 8.87 -4.10 -2.30
CA LEU A 148 8.19 -4.12 -3.59
C LEU A 148 6.68 -4.11 -3.41
N LEU A 149 6.14 -4.95 -2.53
CA LEU A 149 4.69 -5.02 -2.29
C LEU A 149 4.15 -3.73 -1.66
N MET A 150 4.86 -3.16 -0.68
CA MET A 150 4.47 -1.89 -0.08
C MET A 150 4.68 -0.69 -1.01
N GLY A 151 5.61 -0.75 -1.97
CA GLY A 151 5.77 0.27 -3.01
C GLY A 151 4.75 0.11 -4.15
N LEU A 152 4.36 -1.12 -4.47
CA LEU A 152 3.44 -1.43 -5.57
C LEU A 152 2.02 -0.89 -5.33
N GLN A 153 1.53 -0.94 -4.08
CA GLN A 153 0.29 -0.26 -3.71
C GLN A 153 0.34 1.25 -4.02
N MET A 154 1.49 1.91 -3.86
CA MET A 154 1.64 3.34 -4.15
C MET A 154 1.63 3.63 -5.64
N PHE A 155 2.19 2.74 -6.46
CA PHE A 155 2.05 2.84 -7.92
C PHE A 155 0.58 2.81 -8.36
N ASN A 156 -0.25 2.03 -7.68
CA ASN A 156 -1.68 1.93 -7.97
C ASN A 156 -2.49 3.13 -7.45
N LEU A 157 -2.13 3.69 -6.30
CA LEU A 157 -2.78 4.88 -5.71
C LEU A 157 -2.38 6.19 -6.42
N ASN A 158 -1.08 6.46 -6.53
CA ASN A 158 -0.55 7.66 -7.16
C ASN A 158 0.91 7.47 -7.57
N ARG A 159 1.16 7.42 -8.88
CA ARG A 159 2.50 7.23 -9.46
C ARG A 159 3.53 8.26 -8.99
N GLY A 160 3.11 9.47 -8.60
CA GLY A 160 4.00 10.50 -8.08
C GLY A 160 4.61 10.16 -6.72
N LEU A 161 3.88 9.45 -5.86
CA LEU A 161 4.38 9.01 -4.54
C LEU A 161 5.41 7.88 -4.63
N TRP A 162 5.47 7.19 -5.77
CA TRP A 162 6.44 6.11 -6.03
C TRP A 162 7.83 6.64 -6.40
N LEU A 163 7.93 7.87 -6.89
CA LEU A 163 9.19 8.48 -7.36
C LEU A 163 9.97 9.22 -6.26
N ILE A 164 9.41 9.31 -5.05
CA ILE A 164 9.97 9.99 -3.88
C ILE A 164 10.46 8.94 -2.90
#